data_AF-A0A1W9U850-F1
#
_entry.id   AF-A0A1W9U850-F1
#
_cell.length_a   1.000
_cell.length_b   1.000
_cell.length_c   1.000
_cell.angle_alpha   90.00
_cell.angle_beta   90.00
_cell.angle_gamma   90.00
#
_symmetry.space_group_name_H-M   'P 1'
#
loop_
_entity.id
_entity.type
_entity.pdbx_description
1 polymer ?
#
loop_
_entity_poly.entity_id
_entity_poly.type
_entity_poly.pdbx_seq_one_letter_code
_entity_poly.pdbx_strand_id
1 'polypeptide(L)'
;MNILVTGTTGFIGSTLTNKLATHSKFTPRAIVRKMDNQFPASINVTQVANIAPDTDWEAALQSIDVVVHTAARTHIMNNTADNPLTDFRRINVAGTLNLARQASSAGIKRFIFISSIKVNGEETQPSTPFAESNLCAPQDPYGISKHEAEQGLIQIANETGLEVVIIRPPLVYGSGVKGNFQSIIRCISKGIPLPLGSIHNQRSLVALDNLVDFIITCIDHPAAANQTFLVADGEDMSTTELLQRLAKTMGKPSRLIPVPAKILELIAMVLGKQAIAKRVCGNLQVDISKAKNVLDWTPLISVDEGLRRCVADSQAKTIMGDSPVFRFNDIVLSAFGLILGSPVLLLLTVISLFDTGSPIFCQQRVGRRQQPFTLVKFRTMKLDTASVASHLVSASSITKFGHFLRRTKLDELPQLWNVLKGEMSLVGPRPCLFNQEELIQEREIRGVFNVRPGITGLAQVNKIDMSTPKLLAETDQKMLETLSVKKYFRYIYMTVTGKGSGDRIKK
;
A
#
# COMPACT_ATOMS: atom_id res chain seq x y z
N MET A 1 -22.25 20.53 -7.62
CA MET A 1 -22.66 19.99 -6.31
C MET A 1 -21.39 19.69 -5.51
N ASN A 2 -21.27 20.27 -4.32
CA ASN A 2 -20.11 20.15 -3.45
C ASN A 2 -20.24 18.90 -2.58
N ILE A 3 -19.27 18.00 -2.68
CA ILE A 3 -19.33 16.68 -2.04
C ILE A 3 -18.21 16.56 -1.01
N LEU A 4 -18.55 16.47 0.27
CA LEU A 4 -17.56 16.19 1.31
C LEU A 4 -17.29 14.70 1.39
N VAL A 5 -16.03 14.28 1.29
CA VAL A 5 -15.62 12.88 1.42
C VAL A 5 -14.73 12.74 2.64
N THR A 6 -15.12 11.89 3.58
CA THR A 6 -14.23 11.47 4.69
C THR A 6 -13.50 10.18 4.30
N GLY A 7 -12.36 9.90 4.95
CA GLY A 7 -11.59 8.68 4.67
C GLY A 7 -10.86 8.71 3.33
N THR A 8 -10.53 9.90 2.83
CA THR A 8 -9.92 10.12 1.49
C THR A 8 -8.55 9.52 1.30
N THR A 9 -7.84 9.20 2.39
CA THR A 9 -6.56 8.47 2.35
C THR A 9 -6.76 6.94 2.35
N GLY A 10 -8.00 6.48 2.45
CA GLY A 10 -8.40 5.08 2.51
C GLY A 10 -8.58 4.46 1.13
N PHE A 11 -8.84 3.15 1.11
CA PHE A 11 -8.99 2.36 -0.11
C PHE A 11 -10.19 2.82 -0.97
N ILE A 12 -11.33 3.07 -0.34
CA ILE A 12 -12.55 3.53 -1.04
C ILE A 12 -12.50 5.05 -1.25
N GLY A 13 -12.25 5.81 -0.19
CA GLY A 13 -12.32 7.27 -0.22
C GLY A 13 -11.35 7.92 -1.20
N SER A 14 -10.13 7.39 -1.40
CA SER A 14 -9.17 7.95 -2.37
C SER A 14 -9.68 7.82 -3.80
N THR A 15 -10.09 6.61 -4.20
CA THR A 15 -10.63 6.34 -5.53
C THR A 15 -11.92 7.12 -5.79
N LEU A 16 -12.82 7.18 -4.81
CA LEU A 16 -14.05 7.97 -4.90
C LEU A 16 -13.74 9.47 -5.12
N THR A 17 -12.86 10.05 -4.31
CA THR A 17 -12.50 11.47 -4.39
C THR A 17 -11.90 11.80 -5.77
N ASN A 18 -10.99 10.96 -6.26
CA ASN A 18 -10.40 11.13 -7.58
C ASN A 18 -11.45 10.99 -8.69
N LYS A 19 -12.37 10.02 -8.60
CA LYS A 19 -13.42 9.80 -9.59
C LYS A 19 -14.40 10.98 -9.63
N LEU A 20 -14.81 11.51 -8.46
CA LEU A 20 -15.64 12.72 -8.36
C LEU A 20 -14.97 13.92 -9.04
N ALA A 21 -13.66 14.08 -8.86
CA ALA A 21 -12.89 15.17 -9.46
C ALA A 21 -12.81 15.11 -11.00
N THR A 22 -13.06 13.95 -11.60
CA THR A 22 -13.15 13.80 -13.07
C THR A 22 -14.52 14.17 -13.63
N HIS A 23 -15.53 14.36 -12.78
CA HIS A 23 -16.89 14.65 -13.20
C HIS A 23 -17.14 16.16 -13.15
N SER A 24 -17.63 16.74 -14.25
CA SER A 24 -17.94 18.19 -14.32
C SER A 24 -19.07 18.66 -13.38
N LYS A 25 -19.84 17.73 -12.82
CA LYS A 25 -21.01 17.99 -11.97
C LYS A 25 -20.64 18.15 -10.49
N PHE A 26 -19.50 17.58 -10.08
CA PHE A 26 -19.13 17.44 -8.68
C PHE A 26 -17.87 18.24 -8.37
N THR A 27 -17.85 18.81 -7.17
CA THR A 27 -16.67 19.49 -6.63
C THR A 27 -16.34 18.81 -5.31
N PRO A 28 -15.41 17.83 -5.30
CA PRO A 28 -15.08 17.09 -4.09
C PRO A 28 -14.28 17.94 -3.11
N ARG A 29 -14.66 17.84 -1.83
CA ARG A 29 -13.88 18.30 -0.68
C ARG A 29 -13.35 17.09 0.09
N ALA A 30 -12.04 16.89 0.02
CA ALA A 30 -11.34 15.83 0.71
C ALA A 30 -11.02 16.21 2.16
N ILE A 31 -11.47 15.38 3.11
CA ILE A 31 -11.07 15.51 4.51
C ILE A 31 -9.81 14.71 4.79
N VAL A 32 -8.80 15.37 5.33
CA VAL A 32 -7.52 14.77 5.74
C VAL A 32 -7.17 15.09 7.18
N ARG A 33 -6.41 14.20 7.82
CA ARG A 33 -5.88 14.42 9.18
C ARG A 33 -4.63 15.30 9.19
N LYS A 34 -3.86 15.24 8.11
CA LYS A 34 -2.60 15.98 7.89
C LYS A 34 -2.52 16.40 6.43
N MET A 35 -1.93 17.55 6.15
CA MET A 35 -1.79 18.12 4.80
C MET A 35 -0.63 17.50 3.98
N ASP A 36 -0.18 16.29 4.35
CA ASP A 36 1.00 15.65 3.76
C ASP A 36 0.70 14.98 2.40
N ASN A 37 -0.57 14.88 2.02
CA ASN A 37 -0.99 14.21 0.79
C ASN A 37 -1.18 15.22 -0.35
N GLN A 38 -0.56 14.93 -1.49
CA GLN A 38 -0.81 15.68 -2.72
C GLN A 38 -2.14 15.27 -3.34
N PHE A 39 -3.03 16.24 -3.55
CA PHE A 39 -4.28 16.08 -4.29
C PHE A 39 -4.23 16.90 -5.59
N PRO A 40 -4.88 16.44 -6.67
CA PRO A 40 -5.16 17.26 -7.84
C PRO A 40 -5.77 18.62 -7.47
N ALA A 41 -5.44 19.67 -8.23
CA ALA A 41 -5.95 21.03 -7.99
C ALA A 41 -7.48 21.14 -8.06
N SER A 42 -8.17 20.18 -8.69
CA SER A 42 -9.63 20.10 -8.75
C SER A 42 -10.28 19.58 -7.45
N ILE A 43 -9.50 19.18 -6.45
CA ILE A 43 -9.98 18.67 -5.17
C ILE A 43 -9.68 19.71 -4.08
N ASN A 44 -10.73 20.20 -3.44
CA ASN A 44 -10.58 21.05 -2.25
C ASN A 44 -10.15 20.19 -1.07
N VAL A 45 -9.12 20.58 -0.33
CA VAL A 45 -8.65 19.81 0.83
C VAL A 45 -8.91 20.59 2.10
N THR A 46 -9.56 19.96 3.06
CA THR A 46 -9.79 20.53 4.39
C THR A 46 -9.21 19.61 5.44
N GLN A 47 -8.34 20.18 6.28
CA GLN A 47 -7.82 19.46 7.42
C GLN A 47 -8.84 19.46 8.54
N VAL A 48 -9.21 18.27 9.00
CA VAL A 48 -9.99 18.07 10.22
C VAL A 48 -9.19 17.14 11.10
N ALA A 49 -9.32 17.29 12.42
CA ALA A 49 -8.72 16.38 13.37
C ALA A 49 -9.27 14.94 13.21
N ASN A 50 -9.02 14.07 14.17
CA ASN A 50 -9.60 12.72 14.14
C ASN A 50 -11.12 12.79 14.20
N ILE A 51 -11.78 11.81 13.57
CA ILE A 51 -13.23 11.61 13.69
C ILE A 51 -13.52 11.09 15.09
N ALA A 52 -14.20 11.91 15.88
CA ALA A 52 -14.44 11.72 17.30
C ALA A 52 -15.78 12.37 17.69
N PRO A 53 -16.33 12.04 18.87
CA PRO A 53 -17.60 12.59 19.34
C PRO A 53 -17.61 14.11 19.50
N ASP A 54 -16.43 14.69 19.69
CA ASP A 54 -16.14 16.11 19.97
C ASP A 54 -15.50 16.85 18.78
N THR A 55 -15.37 16.20 17.63
CA THR A 55 -14.82 16.84 16.42
C THR A 55 -15.72 17.98 15.96
N ASP A 56 -15.13 19.15 15.76
CA ASP A 56 -15.77 20.27 15.06
C ASP A 56 -15.67 20.09 13.54
N TRP A 57 -16.82 20.11 12.87
CA TRP A 57 -16.96 19.98 11.43
C TRP A 57 -17.43 21.26 10.75
N GLU A 58 -17.66 22.36 11.48
CA GLU A 58 -18.28 23.58 10.96
C GLU A 58 -17.57 24.08 9.69
N ALA A 59 -16.26 24.32 9.77
CA ALA A 59 -15.45 24.77 8.64
C ALA A 59 -15.47 23.79 7.45
N ALA A 60 -15.53 22.49 7.73
CA ALA A 60 -15.53 21.45 6.70
C ALA A 60 -16.89 21.36 5.97
N LEU A 61 -18.00 21.64 6.66
CA LEU A 61 -19.36 21.51 6.15
C LEU A 61 -19.86 22.76 5.40
N GLN A 62 -19.12 23.88 5.46
CA GLN A 62 -19.48 25.10 4.74
C GLN A 62 -19.65 24.86 3.23
N SER A 63 -20.84 25.21 2.72
CA SER A 63 -21.20 25.08 1.30
C SER A 63 -21.12 23.64 0.77
N ILE A 64 -21.40 22.63 1.58
CA ILE A 64 -21.49 21.23 1.16
C ILE A 64 -22.95 20.84 0.90
N ASP A 65 -23.20 20.09 -0.18
CA ASP A 65 -24.54 19.59 -0.52
C ASP A 65 -24.77 18.16 -0.02
N VAL A 66 -23.72 17.32 -0.09
CA VAL A 66 -23.76 15.89 0.25
C VAL A 66 -22.50 15.47 0.99
N VAL A 67 -22.64 14.66 2.03
CA VAL A 67 -21.53 14.01 2.73
C VAL A 67 -21.46 12.55 2.35
N VAL A 68 -20.28 12.08 1.93
CA VAL A 68 -19.97 10.66 1.75
C VAL A 68 -18.98 10.20 2.81
N HIS A 69 -19.48 9.42 3.76
CA HIS A 69 -18.72 8.94 4.90
C HIS A 69 -18.08 7.57 4.63
N THR A 70 -16.85 7.57 4.09
CA THR A 70 -16.08 6.33 3.84
C THR A 70 -15.09 5.99 4.96
N ALA A 71 -14.93 6.88 5.94
CA ALA A 71 -14.05 6.64 7.05
C ALA A 71 -14.60 5.54 7.98
N ALA A 72 -13.72 4.67 8.43
CA ALA A 72 -14.00 3.73 9.50
C ALA A 72 -12.68 3.29 10.12
N ARG A 73 -12.69 3.02 11.43
CA ARG A 73 -11.68 2.15 12.01
C ARG A 73 -12.04 0.72 11.64
N THR A 74 -11.12 0.00 11.00
CA THR A 74 -11.33 -1.36 10.46
C THR A 74 -10.29 -2.39 10.93
N HIS A 75 -9.20 -1.94 11.58
CA HIS A 75 -8.12 -2.82 12.01
C HIS A 75 -7.65 -2.53 13.44
N ILE A 76 -7.49 -3.60 14.23
CA ILE A 76 -6.68 -3.64 15.45
C ILE A 76 -5.31 -4.11 14.99
N MET A 77 -4.36 -3.21 14.75
CA MET A 77 -2.99 -3.62 14.39
C MET A 77 -2.12 -3.94 15.61
N ASN A 78 -2.54 -3.55 16.83
CA ASN A 78 -1.86 -3.90 18.08
C ASN A 78 -2.88 -4.32 19.13
N ASN A 79 -2.73 -5.53 19.68
CA ASN A 79 -3.50 -6.12 20.79
C ASN A 79 -3.25 -5.41 22.14
N THR A 80 -3.13 -4.08 22.15
CA THR A 80 -2.75 -3.30 23.35
C THR A 80 -3.89 -2.46 23.92
N ALA A 81 -5.11 -2.61 23.42
CA ALA A 81 -6.28 -1.94 23.98
C ALA A 81 -7.16 -2.97 24.70
N ASP A 82 -7.36 -2.78 26.01
CA ASP A 82 -8.13 -3.68 26.89
C ASP A 82 -9.61 -3.83 26.47
N ASN A 83 -10.13 -2.96 25.59
CA ASN A 83 -11.49 -3.06 25.06
C ASN A 83 -11.63 -2.53 23.61
N PRO A 84 -11.48 -3.38 22.58
CA PRO A 84 -11.58 -2.98 21.18
C PRO A 84 -12.94 -2.40 20.76
N LEU A 85 -14.04 -2.86 21.37
CA LEU A 85 -15.39 -2.42 21.00
C LEU A 85 -15.64 -0.95 21.39
N THR A 86 -15.18 -0.52 22.56
CA THR A 86 -15.27 0.88 23.00
C THR A 86 -14.60 1.83 22.01
N ASP A 87 -13.43 1.41 21.52
CA ASP A 87 -12.65 2.16 20.55
C ASP A 87 -13.33 2.25 19.16
N PHE A 88 -13.99 1.17 18.73
CA PHE A 88 -14.84 1.20 17.55
C PHE A 88 -16.06 2.11 17.76
N ARG A 89 -16.78 1.99 18.88
CA ARG A 89 -17.95 2.83 19.18
C ARG A 89 -17.63 4.32 19.19
N ARG A 90 -16.52 4.71 19.82
CA ARG A 90 -16.10 6.12 19.89
C ARG A 90 -15.97 6.76 18.50
N ILE A 91 -15.38 6.05 17.55
CA ILE A 91 -15.08 6.58 16.22
C ILE A 91 -16.22 6.28 15.24
N ASN A 92 -16.57 4.99 15.07
CA ASN A 92 -17.51 4.54 14.06
C ASN A 92 -18.97 4.85 14.41
N VAL A 93 -19.32 4.96 15.69
CA VAL A 93 -20.68 5.33 16.13
C VAL A 93 -20.70 6.81 16.49
N ALA A 94 -20.14 7.19 17.63
CA ALA A 94 -20.31 8.54 18.17
C ALA A 94 -19.69 9.62 17.27
N GLY A 95 -18.51 9.39 16.67
CA GLY A 95 -17.93 10.30 15.69
C GLY A 95 -18.73 10.44 14.39
N THR A 96 -19.29 9.34 13.89
CA THR A 96 -20.19 9.34 12.71
C THR A 96 -21.47 10.12 12.99
N LEU A 97 -22.11 9.86 14.15
CA LEU A 97 -23.35 10.54 14.53
C LEU A 97 -23.12 12.03 14.79
N ASN A 98 -21.99 12.40 15.38
CA ASN A 98 -21.61 13.80 15.54
C ASN A 98 -21.50 14.52 14.18
N LEU A 99 -20.78 13.93 13.21
CA LEU A 99 -20.70 14.47 11.86
C LEU A 99 -22.08 14.58 11.20
N ALA A 100 -22.95 13.57 11.33
CA ALA A 100 -24.29 13.61 10.74
C ALA A 100 -25.19 14.69 11.36
N ARG A 101 -25.12 14.90 12.68
CA ARG A 101 -25.85 15.99 13.35
C ARG A 101 -25.39 17.35 12.88
N GLN A 102 -24.07 17.59 12.84
CA GLN A 102 -23.53 18.86 12.34
C GLN A 102 -23.83 19.06 10.85
N ALA A 103 -23.82 17.99 10.04
CA ALA A 103 -24.25 18.04 8.64
C ALA A 103 -25.70 18.49 8.51
N SER A 104 -26.59 17.91 9.31
CA SER A 104 -28.00 18.33 9.36
C SER A 104 -28.16 19.79 9.80
N SER A 105 -27.46 20.21 10.86
CA SER A 105 -27.47 21.62 11.31
C SER A 105 -26.93 22.60 10.27
N ALA A 106 -26.00 22.18 9.42
CA ALA A 106 -25.47 22.96 8.30
C ALA A 106 -26.40 22.97 7.06
N GLY A 107 -27.56 22.32 7.12
CA GLY A 107 -28.53 22.26 6.02
C GLY A 107 -28.15 21.30 4.89
N ILE A 108 -27.24 20.35 5.14
CA ILE A 108 -26.84 19.33 4.16
C ILE A 108 -28.03 18.41 3.89
N LYS A 109 -28.29 18.12 2.62
CA LYS A 109 -29.47 17.35 2.21
C LYS A 109 -29.30 15.86 2.42
N ARG A 110 -28.11 15.34 2.11
CA ARG A 110 -27.88 13.89 2.04
C ARG A 110 -26.58 13.45 2.69
N PHE A 111 -26.66 12.34 3.40
CA PHE A 111 -25.56 11.66 4.06
C PHE A 111 -25.46 10.21 3.59
N ILE A 112 -24.41 9.88 2.85
CA ILE A 112 -24.14 8.53 2.36
C ILE A 112 -23.15 7.86 3.31
N PHE A 113 -23.58 6.79 3.97
CA PHE A 113 -22.79 6.04 4.92
C PHE A 113 -22.33 4.70 4.33
N ILE A 114 -21.02 4.49 4.29
CA ILE A 114 -20.45 3.19 3.91
C ILE A 114 -20.41 2.29 5.15
N SER A 115 -21.39 1.39 5.21
CA SER A 115 -21.50 0.36 6.23
C SER A 115 -20.76 -0.91 5.81
N SER A 116 -21.25 -2.10 6.20
CA SER A 116 -20.64 -3.39 5.87
C SER A 116 -21.68 -4.49 5.89
N ILE A 117 -21.49 -5.50 5.04
CA ILE A 117 -22.28 -6.74 5.10
C ILE A 117 -22.20 -7.47 6.45
N LYS A 118 -21.16 -7.17 7.26
CA LYS A 118 -21.03 -7.70 8.63
C LYS A 118 -22.15 -7.30 9.57
N VAL A 119 -22.94 -6.29 9.19
CA VAL A 119 -24.18 -5.93 9.90
C VAL A 119 -25.24 -7.03 9.74
N ASN A 120 -25.34 -7.65 8.55
CA ASN A 120 -26.26 -8.76 8.32
C ASN A 120 -25.77 -10.03 9.04
N GLY A 121 -24.47 -10.35 8.94
CA GLY A 121 -23.87 -11.48 9.64
C GLY A 121 -22.51 -11.90 9.08
N GLU A 122 -21.96 -12.99 9.63
CA GLU A 122 -20.64 -13.51 9.24
C GLU A 122 -20.68 -14.44 8.02
N GLU A 123 -21.77 -15.20 7.86
CA GLU A 123 -21.95 -16.25 6.86
C GLU A 123 -23.41 -16.38 6.44
N THR A 124 -23.64 -16.84 5.20
CA THR A 124 -24.98 -17.19 4.70
C THR A 124 -25.16 -18.70 4.64
N GLN A 125 -26.41 -19.17 4.77
CA GLN A 125 -26.74 -20.54 4.37
C GLN A 125 -26.73 -20.66 2.83
N PRO A 126 -26.47 -21.86 2.28
CA PRO A 126 -26.53 -22.07 0.84
C PRO A 126 -27.88 -21.63 0.26
N SER A 127 -27.84 -20.91 -0.86
CA SER A 127 -29.02 -20.42 -1.59
C SER A 127 -29.92 -19.44 -0.82
N THR A 128 -29.47 -18.90 0.32
CA THR A 128 -30.15 -17.82 1.04
C THR A 128 -29.22 -16.61 1.15
N PRO A 129 -29.11 -15.79 0.10
CA PRO A 129 -28.31 -14.57 0.16
C PRO A 129 -28.88 -13.60 1.19
N PHE A 130 -28.02 -12.75 1.74
CA PHE A 130 -28.48 -11.64 2.56
C PHE A 130 -29.21 -10.61 1.69
N ALA A 131 -30.31 -10.09 2.21
CA ALA A 131 -31.07 -8.96 1.69
C ALA A 131 -31.13 -7.84 2.74
N GLU A 132 -31.48 -6.63 2.33
CA GLU A 132 -31.61 -5.46 3.21
C GLU A 132 -32.63 -5.68 4.33
N SER A 133 -33.68 -6.46 4.04
CA SER A 133 -34.82 -6.72 4.93
C SER A 133 -34.53 -7.80 5.98
N ASN A 134 -33.43 -8.53 5.88
CA ASN A 134 -33.10 -9.54 6.87
C ASN A 134 -32.74 -8.88 8.21
N LEU A 135 -33.05 -9.58 9.30
CA LEU A 135 -32.63 -9.17 10.63
C LEU A 135 -31.10 -9.13 10.71
N CYS A 136 -30.57 -8.03 11.25
CA CYS A 136 -29.14 -7.83 11.42
C CYS A 136 -28.64 -8.67 12.60
N ALA A 137 -27.57 -9.44 12.39
CA ALA A 137 -26.94 -10.27 13.41
C ALA A 137 -25.41 -10.08 13.43
N PRO A 138 -24.90 -8.86 13.70
CA PRO A 138 -23.46 -8.61 13.75
C PRO A 138 -22.82 -9.35 14.93
N GLN A 139 -21.67 -9.98 14.69
CA GLN A 139 -20.96 -10.77 15.72
C GLN A 139 -19.65 -10.12 16.14
N ASP A 140 -18.92 -9.51 15.20
CA ASP A 140 -17.63 -8.89 15.49
C ASP A 140 -17.77 -7.41 15.93
N PRO A 141 -16.81 -6.87 16.71
CA PRO A 141 -16.89 -5.49 17.19
C PRO A 141 -17.05 -4.44 16.07
N TYR A 142 -16.49 -4.73 14.90
CA TYR A 142 -16.61 -3.86 13.74
C TYR A 142 -18.05 -3.82 13.20
N GLY A 143 -18.66 -4.99 12.93
CA GLY A 143 -20.05 -5.12 12.50
C GLY A 143 -21.03 -4.54 13.49
N ILE A 144 -20.81 -4.76 14.80
CA ILE A 144 -21.64 -4.17 15.87
C ILE A 144 -21.58 -2.64 15.79
N SER A 145 -20.38 -2.06 15.72
CA SER A 145 -20.22 -0.59 15.62
C SER A 145 -20.85 0.00 14.35
N LYS A 146 -20.86 -0.74 13.23
CA LYS A 146 -21.50 -0.29 12.00
C LYS A 146 -23.02 -0.36 12.11
N HIS A 147 -23.57 -1.41 12.72
CA HIS A 147 -25.00 -1.53 12.95
C HIS A 147 -25.52 -0.43 13.88
N GLU A 148 -24.84 -0.17 14.99
CA GLU A 148 -25.19 0.91 15.93
C GLU A 148 -25.14 2.30 15.24
N ALA A 149 -24.15 2.52 14.36
CA ALA A 149 -24.07 3.74 13.57
C ALA A 149 -25.24 3.87 12.58
N GLU A 150 -25.62 2.79 11.89
CA GLU A 150 -26.81 2.78 11.01
C GLU A 150 -28.08 3.16 11.78
N GLN A 151 -28.31 2.55 12.95
CA GLN A 151 -29.48 2.85 13.78
C GLN A 151 -29.53 4.31 14.21
N GLY A 152 -28.41 4.86 14.68
CA GLY A 152 -28.34 6.27 15.07
C GLY A 152 -28.49 7.23 13.89
N LEU A 153 -27.98 6.88 12.71
CA LEU A 153 -28.16 7.69 11.50
C LEU A 153 -29.62 7.70 11.04
N ILE A 154 -30.31 6.55 11.08
CA ILE A 154 -31.74 6.46 10.78
C ILE A 154 -32.55 7.30 11.76
N GLN A 155 -32.19 7.29 13.05
CA GLN A 155 -32.83 8.14 14.04
C GLN A 155 -32.63 9.63 13.73
N ILE A 156 -31.41 10.07 13.42
CA ILE A 156 -31.13 11.47 13.03
C ILE A 156 -31.92 11.86 11.77
N ALA A 157 -32.03 10.96 10.78
CA ALA A 157 -32.82 11.19 9.57
C ALA A 157 -34.29 11.46 9.92
N ASN A 158 -34.88 10.64 10.78
CA ASN A 158 -36.27 10.80 11.23
C ASN A 158 -36.49 12.08 12.05
N GLU A 159 -35.51 12.49 12.86
CA GLU A 159 -35.59 13.67 13.73
C GLU A 159 -35.38 14.99 12.98
N THR A 160 -34.54 14.99 11.94
CA THR A 160 -34.04 16.24 11.33
C THR A 160 -34.38 16.40 9.85
N GLY A 161 -34.86 15.36 9.18
CA GLY A 161 -35.12 15.35 7.74
C GLY A 161 -33.87 15.17 6.87
N LEU A 162 -32.70 14.94 7.46
CA LEU A 162 -31.48 14.56 6.73
C LEU A 162 -31.71 13.26 5.95
N GLU A 163 -31.50 13.25 4.63
CA GLU A 163 -31.60 12.01 3.86
C GLU A 163 -30.39 11.12 4.14
N VAL A 164 -30.63 9.87 4.56
CA VAL A 164 -29.54 8.92 4.84
C VAL A 164 -29.56 7.77 3.85
N VAL A 165 -28.42 7.52 3.18
CA VAL A 165 -28.24 6.35 2.31
C VAL A 165 -27.21 5.42 2.96
N ILE A 166 -27.59 4.17 3.19
CA ILE A 166 -26.71 3.16 3.80
C ILE A 166 -26.29 2.16 2.74
N ILE A 167 -24.98 1.94 2.57
CA ILE A 167 -24.44 0.99 1.61
C ILE A 167 -23.69 -0.10 2.37
N ARG A 168 -24.09 -1.37 2.20
CA ARG A 168 -23.49 -2.54 2.84
C ARG A 168 -22.70 -3.36 1.80
N PRO A 169 -21.43 -3.01 1.52
CA PRO A 169 -20.60 -3.81 0.62
C PRO A 169 -20.11 -5.10 1.31
N PRO A 170 -19.94 -6.20 0.54
CA PRO A 170 -19.15 -7.35 0.94
C PRO A 170 -17.64 -7.04 0.78
N LEU A 171 -16.81 -8.06 0.56
CA LEU A 171 -15.38 -7.85 0.36
C LEU A 171 -15.13 -7.00 -0.89
N VAL A 172 -14.57 -5.81 -0.69
CA VAL A 172 -14.16 -4.91 -1.77
C VAL A 172 -12.77 -5.28 -2.26
N TYR A 173 -12.60 -5.50 -3.57
CA TYR A 173 -11.32 -5.79 -4.21
C TYR A 173 -11.05 -4.82 -5.37
N GLY A 174 -9.78 -4.59 -5.71
CA GLY A 174 -9.42 -3.62 -6.75
C GLY A 174 -7.98 -3.15 -6.65
N SER A 175 -7.61 -2.18 -7.48
CA SER A 175 -6.27 -1.59 -7.49
C SER A 175 -5.91 -1.01 -6.11
N GLY A 176 -4.75 -1.38 -5.56
CA GLY A 176 -4.33 -0.95 -4.22
C GLY A 176 -4.90 -1.76 -3.04
N VAL A 177 -5.49 -2.94 -3.30
CA VAL A 177 -6.06 -3.80 -2.25
C VAL A 177 -5.00 -4.16 -1.19
N LYS A 178 -5.42 -4.19 0.08
CA LYS A 178 -4.56 -4.42 1.24
C LYS A 178 -4.95 -5.72 1.98
N GLY A 179 -4.18 -6.08 3.01
CA GLY A 179 -4.53 -7.17 3.92
C GLY A 179 -4.46 -8.57 3.32
N ASN A 180 -5.47 -9.40 3.60
CA ASN A 180 -5.47 -10.82 3.23
C ASN A 180 -5.52 -11.04 1.71
N PHE A 181 -6.31 -10.24 0.99
CA PHE A 181 -6.42 -10.36 -0.47
C PHE A 181 -5.07 -10.03 -1.15
N GLN A 182 -4.36 -9.01 -0.66
CA GLN A 182 -3.01 -8.70 -1.11
C GLN A 182 -2.02 -9.85 -0.83
N SER A 183 -2.14 -10.50 0.33
CA SER A 183 -1.32 -11.67 0.68
C SER A 183 -1.58 -12.84 -0.26
N ILE A 184 -2.84 -13.08 -0.66
CA ILE A 184 -3.23 -14.10 -1.64
C ILE A 184 -2.60 -13.81 -3.01
N ILE A 185 -2.74 -12.59 -3.54
CA ILE A 185 -2.12 -12.19 -4.81
C ILE A 185 -0.61 -12.42 -4.75
N ARG A 186 0.04 -12.06 -3.64
CA ARG A 186 1.48 -12.28 -3.44
C ARG A 186 1.84 -13.77 -3.47
N CYS A 187 1.08 -14.64 -2.80
CA CYS A 187 1.33 -16.08 -2.83
C CYS A 187 1.22 -16.65 -4.25
N ILE A 188 0.18 -16.27 -5.00
CA ILE A 188 -0.01 -16.66 -6.40
C ILE A 188 1.16 -16.15 -7.26
N SER A 189 1.56 -14.87 -7.09
CA SER A 189 2.67 -14.27 -7.83
C SER A 189 3.99 -15.04 -7.67
N LYS A 190 4.22 -15.58 -6.46
CA LYS A 190 5.41 -16.35 -6.08
C LYS A 190 5.30 -17.84 -6.45
N GLY A 191 4.14 -18.29 -6.93
CA GLY A 191 3.88 -19.69 -7.25
C GLY A 191 3.89 -20.61 -6.02
N ILE A 192 3.51 -20.08 -4.84
CA ILE A 192 3.39 -20.86 -3.62
C ILE A 192 2.13 -21.74 -3.72
N PRO A 193 2.23 -23.07 -3.55
CA PRO A 193 1.07 -23.94 -3.52
C PRO A 193 0.12 -23.58 -2.36
N LEU A 194 -1.17 -23.40 -2.65
CA LEU A 194 -2.19 -23.08 -1.64
C LEU A 194 -3.15 -24.26 -1.45
N PRO A 195 -3.49 -24.65 -0.21
CA PRO A 195 -4.39 -25.77 0.07
C PRO A 195 -5.86 -25.37 -0.10
N LEU A 196 -6.21 -24.73 -1.21
CA LEU A 196 -7.53 -24.14 -1.47
C LEU A 196 -8.10 -24.60 -2.82
N GLY A 197 -7.72 -25.80 -3.28
CA GLY A 197 -8.12 -26.34 -4.58
C GLY A 197 -9.47 -27.07 -4.62
N SER A 198 -10.13 -27.29 -3.48
CA SER A 198 -11.42 -27.98 -3.39
C SER A 198 -12.36 -27.26 -2.41
N ILE A 199 -12.50 -25.95 -2.58
CA ILE A 199 -13.42 -25.10 -1.80
C ILE A 199 -14.56 -24.67 -2.72
N HIS A 200 -15.76 -25.15 -2.42
CA HIS A 200 -16.97 -24.99 -3.24
C HIS A 200 -18.00 -24.05 -2.60
N ASN A 201 -17.54 -23.03 -1.87
CA ASN A 201 -18.41 -22.02 -1.29
C ASN A 201 -18.91 -21.01 -2.33
N GLN A 202 -19.86 -20.17 -1.93
CA GLN A 202 -20.39 -19.08 -2.74
C GLN A 202 -20.20 -17.76 -2.01
N ARG A 203 -19.50 -16.82 -2.64
CA ARG A 203 -19.21 -15.52 -2.05
C ARG A 203 -19.44 -14.43 -3.09
N SER A 204 -20.20 -13.42 -2.71
CA SER A 204 -20.32 -12.18 -3.46
C SER A 204 -19.14 -11.27 -3.12
N LEU A 205 -18.54 -10.67 -4.15
CA LEU A 205 -17.52 -9.62 -4.01
C LEU A 205 -17.99 -8.37 -4.76
N VAL A 206 -17.34 -7.24 -4.47
CA VAL A 206 -17.56 -6.01 -5.20
C VAL A 206 -16.24 -5.40 -5.64
N ALA A 207 -16.10 -5.14 -6.93
CA ALA A 207 -14.98 -4.40 -7.47
C ALA A 207 -15.03 -2.96 -6.93
N LEU A 208 -13.86 -2.40 -6.61
CA LEU A 208 -13.74 -1.03 -6.09
C LEU A 208 -14.39 -0.02 -7.04
N ASP A 209 -14.19 -0.21 -8.35
CA ASP A 209 -14.79 0.61 -9.40
C ASP A 209 -16.33 0.54 -9.37
N ASN A 210 -16.91 -0.66 -9.21
CA ASN A 210 -18.36 -0.85 -9.12
C ASN A 210 -18.94 -0.22 -7.85
N LEU A 211 -18.25 -0.37 -6.71
CA LEU A 211 -18.67 0.28 -5.46
C LEU A 211 -18.63 1.81 -5.57
N VAL A 212 -17.56 2.36 -6.15
CA VAL A 212 -17.42 3.82 -6.34
C VAL A 212 -18.50 4.34 -7.28
N ASP A 213 -18.77 3.63 -8.36
CA ASP A 213 -19.85 3.96 -9.31
C ASP A 213 -21.23 3.94 -8.63
N PHE A 214 -21.50 2.93 -7.79
CA PHE A 214 -22.72 2.84 -7.00
C PHE A 214 -22.87 4.00 -6.01
N ILE A 215 -21.79 4.37 -5.32
CA ILE A 215 -21.76 5.52 -4.41
C ILE A 215 -22.10 6.81 -5.18
N ILE A 216 -21.49 7.01 -6.35
CA ILE A 216 -21.74 8.18 -7.20
C ILE A 216 -23.21 8.22 -7.64
N THR A 217 -23.77 7.08 -8.05
CA THR A 217 -25.20 6.97 -8.39
C THR A 217 -26.08 7.41 -7.22
N CYS A 218 -25.74 7.03 -5.99
CA CYS A 218 -26.50 7.42 -4.80
C CYS A 218 -26.44 8.92 -4.45
N ILE A 219 -25.47 9.69 -4.99
CA ILE A 219 -25.30 11.11 -4.65
C ILE A 219 -26.53 11.94 -5.05
N ASP A 220 -27.08 11.68 -6.22
CA ASP A 220 -28.17 12.49 -6.78
C ASP A 220 -29.38 11.68 -7.23
N HIS A 221 -29.35 10.34 -7.17
CA HIS A 221 -30.52 9.53 -7.48
C HIS A 221 -31.64 9.76 -6.45
N PRO A 222 -32.87 10.14 -6.86
CA PRO A 222 -33.94 10.50 -5.92
C PRO A 222 -34.41 9.30 -5.09
N ALA A 223 -34.53 8.12 -5.70
CA ALA A 223 -34.97 6.91 -4.99
C ALA A 223 -33.93 6.32 -4.03
N ALA A 224 -32.71 6.89 -3.97
CA ALA A 224 -31.71 6.44 -3.01
C ALA A 224 -31.97 6.98 -1.59
N ALA A 225 -32.71 8.07 -1.46
CA ALA A 225 -32.96 8.73 -0.18
C ALA A 225 -33.61 7.77 0.85
N ASN A 226 -33.06 7.75 2.06
CA ASN A 226 -33.56 6.93 3.18
C ASN A 226 -33.60 5.43 2.89
N GLN A 227 -32.74 4.95 1.99
CA GLN A 227 -32.63 3.53 1.64
C GLN A 227 -31.32 2.92 2.16
N THR A 228 -31.43 1.64 2.53
CA THR A 228 -30.27 0.74 2.64
C THR A 228 -30.13 -0.06 1.34
N PHE A 229 -28.91 -0.32 0.91
CA PHE A 229 -28.59 -1.15 -0.26
C PHE A 229 -27.44 -2.11 0.03
N LEU A 230 -27.56 -3.33 -0.46
CA LEU A 230 -26.44 -4.25 -0.65
C LEU A 230 -25.90 -4.10 -2.09
N VAL A 231 -24.58 -4.22 -2.25
CA VAL A 231 -23.91 -4.00 -3.54
C VAL A 231 -22.85 -5.06 -3.79
N ALA A 232 -22.81 -5.62 -5.00
CA ALA A 232 -21.88 -6.65 -5.44
C ALA A 232 -21.75 -6.64 -6.97
N ASP A 233 -20.80 -7.41 -7.50
CA ASP A 233 -20.56 -7.53 -8.95
C ASP A 233 -21.62 -8.37 -9.68
N GLY A 234 -22.59 -8.94 -8.95
CA GLY A 234 -23.67 -9.74 -9.53
C GLY A 234 -23.25 -11.16 -9.95
N GLU A 235 -22.04 -11.59 -9.60
CA GLU A 235 -21.53 -12.94 -9.83
C GLU A 235 -20.95 -13.49 -8.52
N ASP A 236 -21.53 -14.60 -8.05
CA ASP A 236 -21.03 -15.34 -6.89
C ASP A 236 -19.98 -16.35 -7.33
N MET A 237 -18.91 -16.46 -6.55
CA MET A 237 -17.82 -17.37 -6.87
C MET A 237 -17.29 -18.10 -5.65
N SER A 238 -16.73 -19.28 -5.92
CA SER A 238 -16.00 -20.01 -4.92
C SER A 238 -14.61 -19.44 -4.68
N THR A 239 -14.05 -19.74 -3.52
CA THR A 239 -12.66 -19.38 -3.21
C THR A 239 -11.69 -20.01 -4.20
N THR A 240 -11.92 -21.28 -4.58
CA THR A 240 -11.09 -21.95 -5.58
C THR A 240 -11.16 -21.25 -6.93
N GLU A 241 -12.36 -20.87 -7.37
CA GLU A 241 -12.57 -20.16 -8.64
C GLU A 241 -11.93 -18.77 -8.65
N LEU A 242 -12.10 -17.99 -7.58
CA LEU A 242 -11.45 -16.69 -7.43
C LEU A 242 -9.92 -16.81 -7.57
N LEU A 243 -9.31 -17.81 -6.92
CA LEU A 243 -7.87 -18.04 -6.99
C LEU A 243 -7.41 -18.48 -8.38
N GLN A 244 -8.20 -19.32 -9.06
CA GLN A 244 -7.94 -19.74 -10.44
C GLN A 244 -8.02 -18.55 -11.41
N ARG A 245 -9.05 -17.70 -11.29
CA ARG A 245 -9.20 -16.49 -12.11
C ARG A 245 -8.05 -15.51 -11.85
N LEU A 246 -7.69 -15.26 -10.59
CA LEU A 246 -6.51 -14.45 -10.24
C LEU A 246 -5.22 -15.01 -10.87
N ALA A 247 -4.96 -16.31 -10.76
CA ALA A 247 -3.77 -16.94 -11.35
C ALA A 247 -3.76 -16.79 -12.88
N LYS A 248 -4.91 -17.01 -13.53
CA LYS A 248 -5.09 -16.82 -14.98
C LYS A 248 -4.79 -15.38 -15.40
N THR A 249 -5.39 -14.40 -14.73
CA THR A 249 -5.19 -12.97 -15.00
C THR A 249 -3.74 -12.54 -14.79
N MET A 250 -3.01 -13.20 -13.88
CA MET A 250 -1.59 -12.95 -13.65
C MET A 250 -0.65 -13.68 -14.62
N GLY A 251 -1.17 -14.53 -15.52
CA GLY A 251 -0.35 -15.41 -16.37
C GLY A 251 0.48 -16.41 -15.57
N LYS A 252 -0.03 -16.87 -14.41
CA LYS A 252 0.66 -17.80 -13.50
C LYS A 252 -0.08 -19.13 -13.42
N PRO A 253 0.63 -20.25 -13.19
CA PRO A 253 -0.02 -21.53 -12.94
C PRO A 253 -0.82 -21.49 -11.63
N SER A 254 -2.05 -22.00 -11.67
CA SER A 254 -2.89 -22.16 -10.48
C SER A 254 -2.43 -23.37 -9.67
N ARG A 255 -1.47 -23.16 -8.76
CA ARG A 255 -0.94 -24.20 -7.87
C ARG A 255 -1.85 -24.37 -6.65
N LEU A 256 -3.02 -24.94 -6.85
CA LEU A 256 -3.98 -25.20 -5.78
C LEU A 256 -4.01 -26.69 -5.44
N ILE A 257 -3.72 -27.02 -4.17
CA ILE A 257 -3.80 -28.38 -3.65
C ILE A 257 -5.27 -28.65 -3.25
N PRO A 258 -5.91 -29.71 -3.76
CA PRO A 258 -7.32 -30.01 -3.51
C PRO A 258 -7.52 -30.55 -2.09
N VAL A 259 -7.58 -29.65 -1.11
CA VAL A 259 -7.88 -29.98 0.29
C VAL A 259 -9.34 -29.60 0.58
N PRO A 260 -10.18 -30.56 1.04
CA PRO A 260 -11.56 -30.28 1.43
C PRO A 260 -11.67 -29.23 2.56
N ALA A 261 -12.69 -28.38 2.48
CA ALA A 261 -12.95 -27.31 3.47
C ALA A 261 -12.96 -27.82 4.93
N LYS A 262 -13.62 -28.96 5.19
CA LYS A 262 -13.71 -29.56 6.54
C LYS A 262 -12.34 -29.88 7.15
N ILE A 263 -11.36 -30.31 6.32
CA ILE A 263 -10.00 -30.60 6.78
C ILE A 263 -9.29 -29.29 7.16
N LEU A 264 -9.43 -28.26 6.34
CA LEU A 264 -8.86 -26.93 6.63
C LEU A 264 -9.44 -26.34 7.91
N GLU A 265 -10.75 -26.47 8.12
CA GLU A 265 -11.43 -25.99 9.32
C GLU A 265 -10.95 -26.72 10.57
N LEU A 266 -10.76 -28.05 10.49
CA LEU A 266 -10.25 -28.85 11.61
C LEU A 266 -8.80 -28.49 11.96
N ILE A 267 -7.93 -28.34 10.96
CA ILE A 267 -6.55 -27.88 11.15
C ILE A 267 -6.55 -26.46 11.75
N ALA A 268 -7.39 -25.56 11.24
CA ALA A 268 -7.49 -24.20 11.74
C ALA A 268 -8.02 -24.13 13.17
N MET A 269 -8.92 -25.03 13.56
CA MET A 269 -9.40 -25.15 14.94
C MET A 269 -8.25 -25.50 15.89
N VAL A 270 -7.44 -26.50 15.55
CA VAL A 270 -6.25 -26.89 16.35
C VAL A 270 -5.24 -25.74 16.47
N LEU A 271 -5.08 -24.94 15.41
CA LEU A 271 -4.18 -23.79 15.39
C LEU A 271 -4.77 -22.49 15.99
N GLY A 272 -6.00 -22.52 16.52
CA GLY A 272 -6.69 -21.34 17.04
C GLY A 272 -7.06 -20.29 15.97
N LYS A 273 -7.12 -20.69 14.69
CA LYS A 273 -7.41 -19.83 13.52
C LYS A 273 -8.77 -20.10 12.87
N GLN A 274 -9.72 -20.66 13.62
CA GLN A 274 -11.04 -21.06 13.10
C GLN A 274 -11.80 -19.91 12.41
N ALA A 275 -11.74 -18.70 12.95
CA ALA A 275 -12.41 -17.53 12.35
C ALA A 275 -11.87 -17.19 10.95
N ILE A 276 -10.58 -17.40 10.70
CA ILE A 276 -9.99 -17.19 9.37
C ILE A 276 -10.47 -18.27 8.41
N ALA A 277 -10.46 -19.54 8.84
CA ALA A 277 -10.93 -20.64 8.01
C ALA A 277 -12.40 -20.48 7.62
N LYS A 278 -13.29 -20.13 8.56
CA LYS A 278 -14.69 -19.85 8.25
C LYS A 278 -14.87 -18.73 7.23
N ARG A 279 -14.09 -17.64 7.32
CA ARG A 279 -14.17 -16.55 6.31
C ARG A 279 -13.70 -16.97 4.92
N VAL A 280 -12.81 -17.96 4.82
CA VAL A 280 -12.30 -18.47 3.55
C VAL A 280 -13.22 -19.55 3.00
N CYS A 281 -13.67 -20.48 3.84
CA CYS A 281 -14.44 -21.67 3.43
C CYS A 281 -15.96 -21.48 3.49
N GLY A 282 -16.47 -20.48 4.20
CA GLY A 282 -17.89 -20.21 4.37
C GLY A 282 -18.50 -19.39 3.23
N ASN A 283 -19.82 -19.49 3.09
CA ASN A 283 -20.60 -18.70 2.13
C ASN A 283 -20.83 -17.29 2.66
N LEU A 284 -20.93 -16.32 1.75
CA LEU A 284 -21.37 -14.95 2.06
C LEU A 284 -21.93 -14.32 0.79
N GLN A 285 -23.21 -14.55 0.56
CA GLN A 285 -23.91 -14.08 -0.64
C GLN A 285 -24.78 -12.87 -0.33
N VAL A 286 -24.94 -11.96 -1.28
CA VAL A 286 -25.80 -10.78 -1.16
C VAL A 286 -26.74 -10.67 -2.35
N ASP A 287 -28.00 -10.33 -2.08
CA ASP A 287 -28.99 -10.01 -3.10
C ASP A 287 -28.89 -8.52 -3.45
N ILE A 288 -28.61 -8.23 -4.72
CA ILE A 288 -28.50 -6.86 -5.25
C ILE A 288 -29.73 -6.43 -6.04
N SER A 289 -30.82 -7.22 -6.00
CA SER A 289 -32.04 -6.94 -6.76
C SER A 289 -32.64 -5.58 -6.41
N LYS A 290 -32.53 -5.13 -5.15
CA LYS A 290 -32.99 -3.80 -4.75
C LYS A 290 -32.21 -2.69 -5.42
N ALA A 291 -30.89 -2.78 -5.46
CA ALA A 291 -30.03 -1.80 -6.16
C ALA A 291 -30.39 -1.71 -7.65
N LYS A 292 -30.64 -2.85 -8.30
CA LYS A 292 -31.09 -2.91 -9.70
C LYS A 292 -32.46 -2.29 -9.89
N ASN A 293 -33.45 -2.70 -9.11
CA ASN A 293 -34.84 -2.32 -9.35
C ASN A 293 -35.15 -0.87 -8.92
N VAL A 294 -34.48 -0.36 -7.88
CA VAL A 294 -34.76 0.98 -7.32
C VAL A 294 -33.90 2.07 -7.97
N LEU A 295 -32.66 1.74 -8.35
CA LEU A 295 -31.70 2.72 -8.88
C LEU A 295 -31.35 2.50 -10.36
N ASP A 296 -31.93 1.49 -11.01
CA ASP A 296 -31.54 1.01 -12.35
C ASP A 296 -30.02 0.75 -12.46
N TRP A 297 -29.40 0.38 -11.33
CA TRP A 297 -27.96 0.26 -11.24
C TRP A 297 -27.52 -1.15 -11.59
N THR A 298 -26.50 -1.25 -12.44
CA THR A 298 -25.79 -2.50 -12.72
C THR A 298 -24.28 -2.30 -12.58
N PRO A 299 -23.52 -3.36 -12.24
CA PRO A 299 -22.07 -3.27 -12.13
C PRO A 299 -21.41 -2.74 -13.41
N LEU A 300 -20.66 -1.64 -13.27
CA LEU A 300 -19.96 -0.96 -14.37
C LEU A 300 -18.94 -1.85 -15.09
N ILE A 301 -18.25 -2.72 -14.35
CA ILE A 301 -17.25 -3.65 -14.87
C ILE A 301 -17.54 -5.08 -14.41
N SER A 302 -17.14 -6.04 -15.23
CA SER A 302 -17.20 -7.47 -14.88
C SER A 302 -16.17 -7.84 -13.81
N VAL A 303 -16.39 -9.00 -13.17
CA VAL A 303 -15.44 -9.58 -12.22
C VAL A 303 -14.04 -9.71 -12.83
N ASP A 304 -13.94 -10.26 -14.04
CA ASP A 304 -12.64 -10.49 -14.68
C ASP A 304 -11.87 -9.19 -14.94
N GLU A 305 -12.57 -8.11 -15.34
CA GLU A 305 -11.97 -6.78 -15.49
C GLU A 305 -11.57 -6.19 -14.14
N GLY A 306 -12.39 -6.35 -13.10
CA GLY A 306 -12.05 -5.96 -11.73
C GLY A 306 -10.79 -6.67 -11.22
N LEU A 307 -10.68 -7.99 -11.46
CA LEU A 307 -9.51 -8.78 -11.08
C LEU A 307 -8.28 -8.34 -11.87
N ARG A 308 -8.42 -8.01 -13.16
CA ARG A 308 -7.34 -7.46 -14.00
C ARG A 308 -6.79 -6.15 -13.45
N ARG A 309 -7.65 -5.20 -13.09
CA ARG A 309 -7.24 -3.93 -12.46
C ARG A 309 -6.57 -4.15 -11.11
N CYS A 310 -7.09 -5.10 -10.33
CA CYS A 310 -6.54 -5.47 -9.02
C CYS A 310 -5.10 -6.00 -9.12
N VAL A 311 -4.81 -6.87 -10.09
CA VAL A 311 -3.47 -7.45 -10.25
C VAL A 311 -2.49 -6.52 -10.97
N ALA A 312 -2.96 -5.64 -11.86
CA ALA A 312 -2.09 -4.72 -12.59
C ALA A 312 -1.26 -3.82 -11.64
N ASP A 313 -1.90 -3.25 -10.62
CA ASP A 313 -1.21 -2.45 -9.58
C ASP A 313 -0.31 -3.30 -8.67
N SER A 314 -0.71 -4.54 -8.39
CA SER A 314 0.06 -5.47 -7.56
C SER A 314 1.33 -6.00 -8.26
N GLN A 315 1.27 -6.18 -9.58
CA GLN A 315 2.42 -6.57 -10.40
C GLN A 315 3.37 -5.38 -10.60
N ALA A 316 2.84 -4.17 -10.78
CA ALA A 316 3.64 -2.95 -10.82
C ALA A 316 4.42 -2.68 -9.52
N LYS A 317 4.02 -3.31 -8.39
CA LYS A 317 4.64 -3.15 -7.06
C LYS A 317 5.41 -4.38 -6.56
N THR A 318 5.48 -5.49 -7.30
CA THR A 318 6.28 -6.67 -6.87
C THR A 318 7.75 -6.48 -7.26
N ILE A 319 8.37 -5.52 -6.57
CA ILE A 319 9.79 -5.24 -6.65
C ILE A 319 10.50 -6.30 -5.80
N MET A 320 11.18 -7.27 -6.44
CA MET A 320 11.72 -8.47 -5.75
C MET A 320 12.90 -8.16 -4.81
N GLY A 321 13.42 -6.94 -4.82
CA GLY A 321 14.70 -6.59 -4.17
C GLY A 321 14.78 -6.68 -2.65
N ASP A 322 13.67 -6.89 -1.92
CA ASP A 322 13.70 -7.01 -0.45
C ASP A 322 13.18 -8.37 0.05
N SER A 323 13.60 -9.46 -0.62
CA SER A 323 13.29 -10.84 -0.25
C SER A 323 14.10 -11.30 0.98
N PRO A 324 13.53 -12.11 1.91
CA PRO A 324 14.27 -12.73 3.00
C PRO A 324 15.51 -13.52 2.54
N VAL A 325 15.45 -14.12 1.34
CA VAL A 325 16.57 -14.87 0.74
C VAL A 325 17.75 -13.93 0.42
N PHE A 326 17.46 -12.76 -0.18
CA PHE A 326 18.51 -11.77 -0.44
C PHE A 326 19.07 -11.21 0.85
N ARG A 327 18.22 -10.99 1.87
CA ARG A 327 18.69 -10.54 3.17
C ARG A 327 19.60 -11.55 3.87
N PHE A 328 19.28 -12.84 3.80
CA PHE A 328 20.14 -13.90 4.32
C PHE A 328 21.50 -13.88 3.62
N ASN A 329 21.52 -13.83 2.29
CA ASN A 329 22.77 -13.74 1.52
C ASN A 329 23.57 -12.47 1.85
N ASP A 330 22.89 -11.32 2.00
CA ASP A 330 23.53 -10.06 2.39
C ASP A 330 24.26 -10.20 3.73
N ILE A 331 23.61 -10.74 4.75
CA ILE A 331 24.21 -10.91 6.09
C ILE A 331 25.42 -11.84 6.01
N VAL A 332 25.25 -13.01 5.38
CA VAL A 332 26.31 -14.03 5.29
C VAL A 332 27.53 -13.45 4.55
N LEU A 333 27.33 -12.93 3.34
CA LEU A 333 28.41 -12.44 2.50
C LEU A 333 29.09 -11.20 3.07
N SER A 334 28.35 -10.28 3.71
CA SER A 334 28.95 -9.10 4.35
C SER A 334 29.70 -9.45 5.64
N ALA A 335 29.20 -10.39 6.45
CA ALA A 335 29.92 -10.89 7.62
C ALA A 335 31.24 -11.56 7.21
N PHE A 336 31.20 -12.49 6.25
CA PHE A 336 32.42 -13.11 5.72
C PHE A 336 33.35 -12.08 5.09
N GLY A 337 32.81 -11.14 4.31
CA GLY A 337 33.59 -10.08 3.68
C GLY A 337 34.31 -9.17 4.69
N LEU A 338 33.68 -8.83 5.81
CA LEU A 338 34.31 -8.03 6.87
C LEU A 338 35.32 -8.84 7.68
N ILE A 339 35.03 -10.09 8.02
CA ILE A 339 35.94 -10.94 8.79
C ILE A 339 37.20 -11.23 7.98
N LEU A 340 37.05 -11.79 6.77
CA LEU A 340 38.17 -12.13 5.89
C LEU A 340 38.88 -10.90 5.34
N GLY A 341 38.13 -9.82 5.09
CA GLY A 341 38.67 -8.55 4.62
C GLY A 341 39.29 -7.69 5.73
N SER A 342 39.15 -8.04 7.00
CA SER A 342 39.62 -7.20 8.12
C SER A 342 41.11 -6.86 8.07
N PRO A 343 42.06 -7.74 7.67
CA PRO A 343 43.47 -7.36 7.56
C PRO A 343 43.69 -6.31 6.46
N VAL A 344 42.97 -6.45 5.34
CA VAL A 344 43.01 -5.50 4.21
C VAL A 344 42.39 -4.17 4.62
N LEU A 345 41.23 -4.18 5.27
CA LEU A 345 40.55 -2.98 5.76
C LEU A 345 41.43 -2.22 6.76
N LEU A 346 42.10 -2.93 7.67
CA LEU A 346 43.03 -2.33 8.63
C LEU A 346 44.21 -1.68 7.90
N LEU A 347 44.84 -2.40 6.96
CA LEU A 347 45.93 -1.88 6.14
C LEU A 347 45.51 -0.62 5.37
N LEU A 348 44.35 -0.67 4.69
CA LEU A 348 43.81 0.48 3.95
C LEU A 348 43.49 1.65 4.88
N THR A 349 43.00 1.39 6.10
CA THR A 349 42.73 2.42 7.11
C THR A 349 44.02 3.12 7.51
N VAL A 350 45.09 2.37 7.78
CA VAL A 350 46.41 2.93 8.12
C VAL A 350 46.96 3.77 6.96
N ILE A 351 46.94 3.26 5.72
CA ILE A 351 47.41 4.01 4.54
C ILE A 351 46.56 5.28 4.33
N SER A 352 45.23 5.17 4.42
CA SER A 352 44.31 6.30 4.28
C SER A 352 44.49 7.36 5.37
N LEU A 353 44.93 6.98 6.57
CA LEU A 353 45.23 7.90 7.66
C LEU A 353 46.41 8.80 7.29
N PHE A 354 47.48 8.24 6.70
CA PHE A 354 48.62 9.02 6.21
C PHE A 354 48.31 9.83 4.93
N ASP A 355 47.36 9.38 4.10
CA ASP A 355 47.01 10.06 2.85
C ASP A 355 46.03 11.24 3.05
N THR A 356 45.02 11.09 3.92
CA THR A 356 43.93 12.07 4.07
C THR A 356 43.76 12.64 5.47
N GLY A 357 44.46 12.12 6.49
CA GLY A 357 44.29 12.49 7.90
C GLY A 357 43.02 11.93 8.57
N SER A 358 41.99 11.60 7.80
CA SER A 358 40.73 11.01 8.28
C SER A 358 40.27 9.90 7.32
N PRO A 359 40.62 8.63 7.58
CA PRO A 359 40.46 7.54 6.61
C PRO A 359 38.99 7.25 6.26
N ILE A 360 38.06 7.52 7.18
CA ILE A 360 36.63 7.28 6.97
C ILE A 360 35.92 8.57 6.53
N PHE A 361 35.00 8.40 5.58
CA PHE A 361 34.05 9.40 5.13
C PHE A 361 32.62 8.90 5.36
N CYS A 362 31.83 9.71 6.05
CA CYS A 362 30.43 9.45 6.37
C CYS A 362 29.54 10.50 5.69
N GLN A 363 28.45 10.06 5.06
CA GLN A 363 27.50 10.98 4.40
C GLN A 363 26.07 10.47 4.50
N GLN A 364 25.13 11.37 4.81
CA GLN A 364 23.70 11.08 4.80
C GLN A 364 23.19 10.83 3.37
N ARG A 365 22.40 9.78 3.20
CA ARG A 365 21.85 9.33 1.92
C ARG A 365 20.39 8.93 2.06
N VAL A 366 19.67 8.96 0.95
CA VAL A 366 18.27 8.50 0.89
C VAL A 366 18.25 6.98 0.89
N GLY A 367 17.62 6.39 1.91
CA GLY A 367 17.50 4.95 2.09
C GLY A 367 16.12 4.39 1.71
N ARG A 368 15.84 3.18 2.18
CA ARG A 368 14.54 2.51 1.99
C ARG A 368 13.42 3.34 2.63
N ARG A 369 12.28 3.47 1.95
CA ARG A 369 11.15 4.35 2.33
C ARG A 369 11.57 5.79 2.56
N GLN A 370 12.57 6.23 1.78
CA GLN A 370 13.17 7.56 1.86
C GLN A 370 13.74 7.92 3.24
N GLN A 371 13.98 6.93 4.10
CA GLN A 371 14.56 7.17 5.42
C GLN A 371 16.06 7.47 5.29
N PRO A 372 16.57 8.53 5.94
CA PRO A 372 17.99 8.86 5.94
C PRO A 372 18.82 7.75 6.57
N PHE A 373 19.98 7.46 5.99
CA PHE A 373 21.01 6.63 6.63
C PHE A 373 22.41 7.18 6.35
N THR A 374 23.36 6.86 7.24
CA THR A 374 24.75 7.28 7.09
C THR A 374 25.54 6.25 6.30
N LEU A 375 25.87 6.56 5.05
CA LEU A 375 26.74 5.76 4.22
C LEU A 375 28.20 5.92 4.69
N VAL A 376 28.90 4.80 4.87
CA VAL A 376 30.30 4.76 5.30
C VAL A 376 31.19 4.29 4.17
N LYS A 377 32.28 5.01 3.87
CA LYS A 377 33.28 4.62 2.87
C LYS A 377 34.66 5.13 3.23
N PHE A 378 35.70 4.66 2.54
CA PHE A 378 37.01 5.31 2.67
C PHE A 378 36.98 6.70 2.04
N ARG A 379 37.64 7.63 2.71
CA ARG A 379 37.86 8.98 2.19
C ARG A 379 38.86 8.90 1.03
N THR A 380 38.53 9.59 -0.05
CA THR A 380 39.34 9.60 -1.29
C THR A 380 39.73 11.02 -1.70
N MET A 381 39.39 12.03 -0.88
CA MET A 381 39.62 13.45 -1.12
C MET A 381 40.19 14.10 0.14
N LYS A 382 41.00 15.17 0.00
CA LYS A 382 41.60 15.90 1.14
C LYS A 382 40.55 16.63 1.99
N LEU A 383 40.88 16.92 3.26
CA LEU A 383 39.97 17.56 4.23
C LEU A 383 39.67 19.03 3.93
N ASP A 384 40.60 19.77 3.31
CA ASP A 384 40.54 21.23 3.10
C ASP A 384 39.54 21.71 2.03
N THR A 385 38.50 20.93 1.73
CA THR A 385 37.44 21.31 0.75
C THR A 385 36.06 21.49 1.39
N ALA A 386 35.99 21.52 2.73
CA ALA A 386 34.72 21.36 3.46
C ALA A 386 33.81 22.60 3.51
N SER A 387 34.14 23.73 2.87
CA SER A 387 33.37 24.98 2.97
C SER A 387 33.09 25.69 1.65
N VAL A 388 33.04 24.99 0.51
CA VAL A 388 32.61 25.60 -0.76
C VAL A 388 31.61 24.69 -1.50
N ALA A 389 30.55 25.29 -2.04
CA ALA A 389 29.43 24.62 -2.69
C ALA A 389 29.85 23.58 -3.76
N SER A 390 29.18 22.43 -3.75
CA SER A 390 29.49 21.19 -4.48
C SER A 390 29.60 21.28 -6.02
N HIS A 391 29.29 22.42 -6.64
CA HIS A 391 29.34 22.59 -8.09
C HIS A 391 30.71 23.03 -8.65
N LEU A 392 31.70 23.33 -7.80
CA LEU A 392 33.03 23.81 -8.23
C LEU A 392 34.20 22.89 -7.86
N VAL A 393 33.95 21.69 -7.34
CA VAL A 393 35.01 20.76 -6.94
C VAL A 393 35.56 20.02 -8.15
N SER A 394 36.69 20.51 -8.68
CA SER A 394 37.39 19.89 -9.79
C SER A 394 37.95 18.50 -9.41
N ALA A 395 38.13 17.66 -10.43
CA ALA A 395 38.74 16.32 -10.32
C ALA A 395 40.12 16.31 -9.63
N SER A 396 40.73 17.49 -9.41
CA SER A 396 42.02 17.73 -8.74
C SER A 396 42.02 17.47 -7.23
N SER A 397 40.86 17.31 -6.60
CA SER A 397 40.68 17.13 -5.15
C SER A 397 40.88 15.70 -4.64
N ILE A 398 41.07 14.73 -5.54
CA ILE A 398 41.24 13.31 -5.22
C ILE A 398 42.73 13.01 -5.03
N THR A 399 43.07 12.28 -3.97
CA THR A 399 44.47 11.89 -3.71
C THR A 399 44.94 10.78 -4.67
N LYS A 400 46.25 10.59 -4.83
CA LYS A 400 46.79 9.48 -5.64
C LYS A 400 46.29 8.12 -5.12
N PHE A 401 46.27 7.93 -3.81
CA PHE A 401 45.72 6.74 -3.19
C PHE A 401 44.18 6.68 -3.32
N GLY A 402 43.49 7.82 -3.23
CA GLY A 402 42.06 7.94 -3.51
C GLY A 402 41.69 7.47 -4.94
N HIS A 403 42.50 7.80 -5.94
CA HIS A 403 42.33 7.27 -7.30
C HIS A 403 42.49 5.75 -7.35
N PHE A 404 43.46 5.18 -6.63
CA PHE A 404 43.62 3.74 -6.51
C PHE A 404 42.37 3.10 -5.89
N LEU A 405 41.92 3.60 -4.73
CA LEU A 405 40.74 3.08 -4.02
C LEU A 405 39.48 3.10 -4.87
N ARG A 406 39.21 4.21 -5.58
CA ARG A 406 38.04 4.32 -6.49
C ARG A 406 38.14 3.39 -7.69
N ARG A 407 39.35 3.20 -8.25
CA ARG A 407 39.58 2.32 -9.40
C ARG A 407 39.36 0.86 -9.03
N THR A 408 39.80 0.45 -7.85
CA THR A 408 39.67 -0.92 -7.35
C THR A 408 38.37 -1.16 -6.57
N LYS A 409 37.55 -0.13 -6.36
CA LYS A 409 36.32 -0.17 -5.55
C LYS A 409 36.53 -0.51 -4.08
N LEU A 410 37.79 -0.46 -3.63
CA LEU A 410 38.12 -0.68 -2.23
C LEU A 410 37.55 0.43 -1.35
N ASP A 411 37.27 1.62 -1.90
CA ASP A 411 36.63 2.70 -1.14
C ASP A 411 35.23 2.34 -0.64
N GLU A 412 34.51 1.48 -1.34
CA GLU A 412 33.13 1.08 -1.01
C GLU A 412 33.07 -0.11 -0.03
N LEU A 413 34.18 -0.78 0.28
CA LEU A 413 34.20 -1.94 1.19
C LEU A 413 33.66 -1.66 2.60
N PRO A 414 33.89 -0.48 3.23
CA PRO A 414 33.28 -0.17 4.52
C PRO A 414 31.74 -0.21 4.52
N GLN A 415 31.09 -0.11 3.35
CA GLN A 415 29.63 -0.20 3.21
C GLN A 415 29.10 -1.60 3.56
N LEU A 416 29.95 -2.64 3.60
CA LEU A 416 29.56 -3.96 4.13
C LEU A 416 29.01 -3.85 5.56
N TRP A 417 29.46 -2.87 6.34
CA TRP A 417 28.90 -2.55 7.65
C TRP A 417 27.44 -2.05 7.56
N ASN A 418 27.13 -1.17 6.61
CA ASN A 418 25.76 -0.71 6.36
C ASN A 418 24.86 -1.88 5.91
N VAL A 419 25.42 -2.84 5.16
CA VAL A 419 24.70 -4.07 4.77
C VAL A 419 24.40 -4.93 6.00
N LEU A 420 25.36 -5.15 6.91
CA LEU A 420 25.11 -5.89 8.14
C LEU A 420 24.03 -5.25 9.02
N LYS A 421 24.08 -3.92 9.20
CA LYS A 421 23.05 -3.15 9.93
C LYS A 421 21.65 -3.24 9.30
N GLY A 422 21.57 -3.61 8.02
CA GLY A 422 20.30 -3.69 7.28
C GLY A 422 19.83 -2.35 6.73
N GLU A 423 20.74 -1.37 6.64
CA GLU A 423 20.51 -0.08 5.96
C GLU A 423 20.68 -0.23 4.44
N MET A 424 21.60 -1.11 4.02
CA MET A 424 21.89 -1.43 2.61
C MET A 424 21.74 -2.92 2.31
N SER A 425 21.76 -3.27 1.04
CA SER A 425 21.95 -4.62 0.48
C SER A 425 23.26 -4.66 -0.32
N LEU A 426 23.79 -5.85 -0.60
CA LEU A 426 24.91 -5.96 -1.55
C LEU A 426 24.45 -5.57 -2.96
N VAL A 427 23.25 -5.99 -3.35
CA VAL A 427 22.70 -5.78 -4.69
C VAL A 427 21.40 -4.99 -4.60
N GLY A 428 21.40 -3.79 -5.16
CA GLY A 428 20.26 -2.88 -5.11
C GLY A 428 20.56 -1.53 -5.79
N PRO A 429 19.57 -0.62 -5.83
CA PRO A 429 19.74 0.71 -6.41
C PRO A 429 20.79 1.50 -5.64
N ARG A 430 21.69 2.18 -6.34
CA ARG A 430 22.71 3.01 -5.66
C ARG A 430 22.03 4.17 -4.90
N PRO A 431 22.39 4.45 -3.63
CA PRO A 431 21.73 5.47 -2.82
C PRO A 431 21.99 6.90 -3.35
N CYS A 432 20.93 7.68 -3.54
CA CYS A 432 21.00 9.07 -3.99
C CYS A 432 21.23 10.06 -2.83
N LEU A 433 21.59 11.30 -3.19
CA LEU A 433 21.66 12.45 -2.29
C LEU A 433 20.30 13.14 -2.20
N PHE A 434 20.07 13.87 -1.11
CA PHE A 434 18.83 14.63 -0.89
C PHE A 434 18.62 15.77 -1.90
N ASN A 435 19.68 16.28 -2.51
CA ASN A 435 19.60 17.33 -3.54
C ASN A 435 19.30 16.81 -4.95
N GLN A 436 19.00 15.52 -5.11
CA GLN A 436 18.69 14.90 -6.40
C GLN A 436 17.17 14.71 -6.56
N GLU A 437 16.43 15.83 -6.54
CA GLU A 437 14.97 15.85 -6.49
C GLU A 437 14.32 15.09 -7.66
N GLU A 438 14.78 15.32 -8.89
CA GLU A 438 14.27 14.63 -10.08
C GLU A 438 14.41 13.10 -9.97
N LEU A 439 15.58 12.63 -9.53
CA LEU A 439 15.83 11.20 -9.34
C LEU A 439 14.96 10.61 -8.23
N ILE A 440 14.75 11.36 -7.14
CA ILE A 440 13.90 10.94 -6.03
C ILE A 440 12.46 10.77 -6.55
N GLN A 441 11.92 11.76 -7.26
CA GLN A 441 10.58 11.69 -7.83
C GLN A 441 10.43 10.49 -8.78
N GLU A 442 11.36 10.32 -9.73
CA GLU A 442 11.30 9.22 -10.71
C GLU A 442 11.38 7.84 -10.04
N ARG A 443 12.19 7.70 -8.98
CA ARG A 443 12.32 6.47 -8.19
C ARG A 443 11.11 6.20 -7.30
N GLU A 444 10.47 7.24 -6.77
CA GLU A 444 9.26 7.11 -5.96
C GLU A 444 8.08 6.60 -6.80
N ILE A 445 7.85 7.20 -7.96
CA ILE A 445 6.80 6.79 -8.91
C ILE A 445 6.96 5.31 -9.30
N ARG A 446 8.22 4.85 -9.45
CA ARG A 446 8.56 3.47 -9.83
C ARG A 446 8.73 2.52 -8.63
N GLY A 447 8.46 3.00 -7.41
CA GLY A 447 8.55 2.20 -6.19
C GLY A 447 9.95 1.73 -5.80
N VAL A 448 11.02 2.29 -6.39
CA VAL A 448 12.42 1.88 -6.16
C VAL A 448 12.81 2.01 -4.68
N PHE A 449 12.23 2.98 -3.95
CA PHE A 449 12.46 3.13 -2.51
C PHE A 449 11.82 2.05 -1.63
N ASN A 450 11.06 1.11 -2.18
CA ASN A 450 10.49 -0.01 -1.42
C ASN A 450 11.54 -1.05 -1.01
N VAL A 451 12.75 -0.98 -1.57
CA VAL A 451 13.86 -1.91 -1.28
C VAL A 451 15.05 -1.18 -0.65
N ARG A 452 15.99 -1.93 -0.07
CA ARG A 452 17.24 -1.35 0.43
C ARG A 452 18.11 -0.88 -0.74
N PRO A 453 18.80 0.27 -0.61
CA PRO A 453 19.83 0.64 -1.56
C PRO A 453 20.98 -0.38 -1.57
N GLY A 454 21.68 -0.49 -2.70
CA GLY A 454 22.74 -1.46 -2.94
C GLY A 454 24.14 -0.85 -2.99
N ILE A 455 25.15 -1.68 -2.73
CA ILE A 455 26.55 -1.36 -3.08
C ILE A 455 26.75 -1.47 -4.60
N THR A 456 26.17 -2.50 -5.21
CA THR A 456 26.16 -2.71 -6.66
C THR A 456 24.74 -2.90 -7.22
N GLY A 457 24.58 -2.65 -8.51
CA GLY A 457 23.32 -2.83 -9.23
C GLY A 457 23.49 -2.80 -10.74
N LEU A 458 22.42 -3.10 -11.47
CA LEU A 458 22.39 -3.16 -12.94
C LEU A 458 22.82 -1.83 -13.57
N ALA A 459 22.38 -0.70 -13.03
CA ALA A 459 22.74 0.63 -13.51
C ALA A 459 24.27 0.85 -13.44
N GLN A 460 24.89 0.54 -12.30
CA GLN A 460 26.35 0.62 -12.14
C GLN A 460 27.07 -0.25 -13.16
N VAL A 461 26.63 -1.50 -13.32
CA VAL A 461 27.22 -2.46 -14.26
C VAL A 461 27.12 -1.99 -15.71
N ASN A 462 26.05 -1.30 -16.06
CA ASN A 462 25.81 -0.72 -17.39
C ASN A 462 26.37 0.72 -17.54
N LYS A 463 27.10 1.23 -16.56
CA LYS A 463 27.67 2.59 -16.54
C LYS A 463 26.62 3.71 -16.66
N ILE A 464 25.42 3.47 -16.15
CA ILE A 464 24.38 4.49 -16.01
C ILE A 464 24.59 5.15 -14.65
N ASP A 465 24.69 6.48 -14.65
CA ASP A 465 24.99 7.28 -13.46
C ASP A 465 23.87 8.28 -13.16
N MET A 466 24.09 9.06 -12.10
CA MET A 466 23.12 10.02 -11.57
C MET A 466 22.86 11.23 -12.49
N SER A 467 23.61 11.39 -13.59
CA SER A 467 23.39 12.46 -14.58
C SER A 467 22.20 12.18 -15.51
N THR A 468 21.65 10.96 -15.48
CA THR A 468 20.47 10.57 -16.25
C THR A 468 19.35 10.04 -15.32
N PRO A 469 18.69 10.89 -14.52
CA PRO A 469 17.80 10.48 -13.43
C PRO A 469 16.70 9.49 -13.86
N LYS A 470 16.00 9.80 -14.94
CA LYS A 470 14.93 8.97 -15.48
C LYS A 470 15.41 7.59 -15.94
N LEU A 471 16.46 7.55 -16.77
CA LEU A 471 17.05 6.30 -17.28
C LEU A 471 17.58 5.43 -16.13
N LEU A 472 18.19 6.07 -15.13
CA LEU A 472 18.65 5.40 -13.92
C LEU A 472 17.49 4.77 -13.15
N ALA A 473 16.42 5.52 -12.89
CA ALA A 473 15.24 5.03 -12.19
C ALA A 473 14.54 3.87 -12.93
N GLU A 474 14.43 3.95 -14.26
CA GLU A 474 13.90 2.87 -15.11
C GLU A 474 14.77 1.62 -15.07
N THR A 475 16.09 1.80 -15.07
CA THR A 475 17.04 0.68 -14.98
C THR A 475 17.00 0.01 -13.61
N ASP A 476 16.89 0.81 -12.54
CA ASP A 476 16.73 0.30 -11.18
C ASP A 476 15.43 -0.50 -11.04
N GLN A 477 14.31 0.04 -11.54
CA GLN A 477 13.04 -0.68 -11.57
C GLN A 477 13.17 -2.02 -12.31
N LYS A 478 13.71 -2.02 -13.53
CA LYS A 478 13.92 -3.22 -14.35
C LYS A 478 14.81 -4.26 -13.66
N MET A 479 15.85 -3.80 -12.97
CA MET A 479 16.68 -4.70 -12.17
C MET A 479 15.84 -5.39 -11.10
N LEU A 480 15.06 -4.62 -10.35
CA LEU A 480 14.32 -5.12 -9.20
C LEU A 480 13.14 -6.02 -9.58
N GLU A 481 12.46 -5.74 -10.68
CA GLU A 481 11.40 -6.59 -11.23
C GLU A 481 11.94 -7.95 -11.68
N THR A 482 13.17 -7.98 -12.16
CA THR A 482 13.76 -9.18 -12.77
C THR A 482 14.83 -9.84 -11.90
N LEU A 483 15.03 -9.37 -10.66
CA LEU A 483 16.08 -9.83 -9.76
C LEU A 483 15.82 -11.25 -9.27
N SER A 484 16.76 -12.16 -9.54
CA SER A 484 16.74 -13.54 -9.06
C SER A 484 18.05 -13.84 -8.32
N VAL A 485 18.12 -14.95 -7.57
CA VAL A 485 19.35 -15.38 -6.90
C VAL A 485 20.52 -15.48 -7.87
N LYS A 486 20.29 -16.02 -9.08
CA LYS A 486 21.30 -16.09 -10.14
C LYS A 486 21.80 -14.70 -10.56
N LYS A 487 20.89 -13.73 -10.74
CA LYS A 487 21.26 -12.36 -11.12
C LYS A 487 21.92 -11.59 -9.98
N TYR A 488 21.51 -11.82 -8.74
CA TYR A 488 22.13 -11.27 -7.55
C TYR A 488 23.63 -11.60 -7.52
N PHE A 489 23.99 -12.89 -7.61
CA PHE A 489 25.40 -13.30 -7.66
C PHE A 489 26.11 -12.83 -8.94
N ARG A 490 25.41 -12.79 -10.08
CA ARG A 490 25.96 -12.24 -11.33
C ARG A 490 26.37 -10.77 -11.17
N TYR A 491 25.56 -9.92 -10.54
CA TYR A 491 25.89 -8.51 -10.36
C TYR A 491 27.08 -8.31 -9.41
N ILE A 492 27.16 -9.10 -8.33
CA ILE A 492 28.34 -9.13 -7.45
C ILE A 492 29.60 -9.51 -8.25
N TYR A 493 29.54 -10.63 -8.99
CA TYR A 493 30.66 -11.11 -9.80
C TYR A 493 31.10 -10.08 -10.85
N MET A 494 30.14 -9.48 -11.56
CA MET A 494 30.44 -8.43 -12.55
C MET A 494 31.13 -7.21 -11.91
N THR A 495 30.79 -6.90 -10.66
CA THR A 495 31.40 -5.79 -9.92
C THR A 495 32.83 -6.10 -9.50
N VAL A 496 33.05 -7.28 -8.92
CA VAL A 496 34.38 -7.73 -8.48
C VAL A 496 35.35 -7.90 -9.65
N THR A 497 34.84 -8.30 -10.82
CA THR A 497 35.63 -8.42 -12.06
C THR A 497 35.82 -7.09 -12.82
N GLY A 498 35.40 -5.96 -12.25
CA GLY A 498 35.74 -4.62 -12.75
C GLY A 498 34.70 -3.95 -13.66
N LYS A 499 33.50 -4.53 -13.85
CA LYS A 499 32.34 -3.78 -14.37
C LYS A 499 31.71 -2.98 -13.22
N GLY A 500 30.95 -1.91 -13.46
CA GLY A 500 30.35 -1.15 -12.34
C GLY A 500 30.84 0.30 -12.15
N SER A 501 31.64 0.84 -13.07
CA SER A 501 32.32 2.12 -12.90
C SER A 501 31.48 3.35 -13.30
N GLY A 502 30.18 3.34 -13.05
CA GLY A 502 29.23 4.39 -13.50
C GLY A 502 29.63 5.80 -13.07
N ASP A 503 30.00 6.02 -11.81
CA ASP A 503 30.36 7.35 -11.28
C ASP A 503 31.83 7.76 -11.61
N ARG A 504 32.35 7.44 -12.79
CA ARG A 504 33.67 7.95 -13.18
C ARG A 504 33.55 9.43 -13.51
N ILE A 505 34.30 10.25 -12.79
CA ILE A 505 34.60 11.61 -13.23
C ILE A 505 35.25 11.48 -14.62
N LYS A 506 34.58 11.98 -15.65
CA LYS A 506 35.14 12.03 -17.01
C LYS A 506 36.42 12.86 -16.93
N LYS A 507 37.50 12.32 -17.51
CA LYS A 507 38.78 13.03 -17.64
C LYS A 507 38.60 14.30 -18.44
#